data_AF-A0A6P5QL35-F1
#
_entry.id   AF-A0A6P5QL35-F1
#
_cell.length_a   1.000
_cell.length_b   1.000
_cell.length_c   1.000
_cell.angle_alpha   90.00
_cell.angle_beta   90.00
_cell.angle_gamma   90.00
#
_symmetry.space_group_name_H-M   'P 1'
#
loop_
_entity.id
_entity.type
_entity.pdbx_description
1 polymer ?
#
loop_
_entity_poly.entity_id
_entity_poly.type
_entity_poly.pdbx_seq_one_letter_code
_entity_poly.pdbx_strand_id
1 'polypeptide(L)'
;MCPQKLTISWFAMVLLVSPLMAMWELEKDVYVVEVDWTPDAPGETVNLTCDTPEEDDITWTSDQRRGVIGSGKTLTITVKEFLDAGQYTCHKGGETLSHSHLLLHKKENGIWSTEILKNFKNKTFLKCEAPNYSGRFTCSWLVQRNIDLKFNIKSSSGSPDSRAVTCGTASLSAEKVTLDQRDYEKYSVSCQEDVTCPTAEETLPIELALEARQQNKYENYSTSFFIRDIIKPDPPKNLQMKPLKNSQVEVSWEYPDSWSTPHSYFSLKFFVRIQRKKEKMKETEEGCNQKGAFLVEKTSTEVQCKGGNVCVQAQDRYYNSSCSKWACVPCRVRS
;
A
#
# COMPACT_ATOMS: atom_id res chain seq x y z
N MET A 1 -39.48 41.17 51.97
CA MET A 1 -39.83 39.74 51.96
C MET A 1 -40.32 39.37 50.56
N CYS A 2 -39.50 38.69 49.78
CA CYS A 2 -39.94 37.90 48.62
C CYS A 2 -38.78 36.94 48.28
N PRO A 3 -38.90 35.62 48.50
CA PRO A 3 -37.81 34.70 48.23
C PRO A 3 -37.84 34.27 46.77
N GLN A 4 -36.78 34.55 46.01
CA GLN A 4 -36.57 33.94 44.69
C GLN A 4 -36.10 32.49 44.90
N LYS A 5 -36.97 31.53 44.58
CA LYS A 5 -36.63 30.11 44.50
C LYS A 5 -35.70 29.88 43.31
N LEU A 6 -34.47 29.43 43.58
CA LEU A 6 -33.63 28.78 42.58
C LEU A 6 -34.20 27.38 42.32
N THR A 7 -34.82 27.18 41.16
CA THR A 7 -35.11 25.84 40.64
C THR A 7 -33.92 25.37 39.82
N ILE A 8 -33.09 24.51 40.40
CA ILE A 8 -32.04 23.80 39.66
C ILE A 8 -32.74 22.68 38.88
N SER A 9 -32.94 22.91 37.58
CA SER A 9 -33.44 21.91 36.64
C SER A 9 -32.29 20.96 36.31
N TRP A 10 -32.37 19.74 36.85
CA TRP A 10 -31.46 18.65 36.54
C TRP A 10 -31.90 18.04 35.21
N PHE A 11 -31.41 18.58 34.09
CA PHE A 11 -31.49 17.87 32.81
C PHE A 11 -30.51 16.70 32.86
N ALA A 12 -31.03 15.49 33.09
CA ALA A 12 -30.27 14.27 32.88
C ALA A 12 -29.98 14.15 31.38
N MET A 13 -28.73 14.42 30.99
CA MET A 13 -28.25 14.14 29.65
C MET A 13 -28.07 12.62 29.55
N VAL A 14 -29.08 11.92 29.07
CA VAL A 14 -28.96 10.51 28.68
C VAL A 14 -28.08 10.49 27.43
N LEU A 15 -26.80 10.17 27.60
CA LEU A 15 -25.94 9.78 26.48
C LEU A 15 -26.51 8.46 25.95
N LEU A 16 -27.33 8.53 24.90
CA LEU A 16 -27.59 7.39 24.05
C LEU A 16 -26.26 7.05 23.39
N VAL A 17 -25.51 6.13 24.03
CA VAL A 17 -24.42 5.42 23.37
C VAL A 17 -25.10 4.59 22.29
N SER A 18 -25.18 5.13 21.07
CA SER A 18 -25.49 4.34 19.90
C SER A 18 -24.47 3.21 19.87
N PRO A 19 -24.88 1.92 19.93
CA PRO A 19 -23.92 0.84 19.79
C PRO A 19 -23.22 1.06 18.46
N LEU A 20 -21.88 1.08 18.47
CA LEU A 20 -21.12 1.01 17.22
C LEU A 20 -21.69 -0.19 16.46
N MET A 21 -22.15 0.04 15.23
CA MET A 21 -22.62 -1.06 14.41
C MET A 21 -21.43 -2.00 14.21
N ALA A 22 -21.51 -3.21 14.77
CA ALA A 22 -20.48 -4.24 14.63
C ALA A 22 -20.33 -4.76 13.19
N MET A 23 -21.22 -4.31 12.30
CA MET A 23 -21.24 -4.63 10.88
C MET A 23 -21.45 -3.36 10.06
N TRP A 24 -20.71 -3.23 8.96
CA TRP A 24 -20.87 -2.14 7.99
C TRP A 24 -20.79 -2.68 6.56
N GLU A 25 -21.43 -1.97 5.63
CA GLU A 25 -21.47 -2.33 4.21
C GLU A 25 -20.22 -1.82 3.49
N LEU A 26 -19.48 -2.72 2.84
CA LEU A 26 -18.25 -2.41 2.13
C LEU A 26 -18.50 -2.07 0.65
N GLU A 27 -19.38 -2.86 0.04
CA GLU A 27 -19.94 -2.67 -1.30
C GLU A 27 -21.30 -3.37 -1.33
N LYS A 28 -22.08 -3.14 -2.37
CA LYS A 28 -23.44 -3.69 -2.46
C LYS A 28 -23.45 -5.20 -2.16
N ASP A 29 -24.29 -5.58 -1.20
CA ASP A 29 -24.51 -6.96 -0.73
C ASP A 29 -23.29 -7.63 -0.04
N VAL A 30 -22.23 -6.87 0.28
CA VAL A 30 -21.03 -7.36 0.98
C VAL A 30 -20.78 -6.54 2.25
N TYR A 31 -20.77 -7.23 3.39
CA TYR A 31 -20.67 -6.62 4.70
C TYR A 31 -19.44 -7.12 5.44
N VAL A 32 -18.82 -6.22 6.22
CA VAL A 32 -17.70 -6.55 7.09
C VAL A 32 -18.19 -6.54 8.53
N VAL A 33 -17.95 -7.64 9.24
CA VAL A 33 -18.23 -7.78 10.67
C VAL A 33 -16.92 -7.66 11.44
N GLU A 34 -16.87 -6.72 12.37
CA GLU A 34 -15.73 -6.51 13.26
C GLU A 34 -15.84 -7.46 14.45
N VAL A 35 -14.89 -8.38 14.61
CA VAL A 35 -14.98 -9.44 15.63
C VAL A 35 -13.78 -9.39 16.56
N ASP A 36 -14.04 -9.31 17.87
CA ASP A 36 -13.01 -9.56 18.89
C ASP A 36 -12.63 -11.04 18.88
N TRP A 37 -11.38 -11.34 18.53
CA TRP A 37 -10.85 -12.69 18.37
C TRP A 37 -10.22 -13.27 19.65
N THR A 38 -10.39 -12.60 20.79
CA THR A 38 -9.95 -13.18 22.08
C THR A 38 -10.80 -14.43 22.43
N PRO A 39 -10.21 -15.47 23.05
CA PRO A 39 -10.90 -16.75 23.28
C PRO A 39 -12.21 -16.64 24.08
N ASP A 40 -12.27 -15.73 25.05
CA ASP A 40 -13.42 -15.58 25.94
C ASP A 40 -14.42 -14.50 25.49
N ALA A 41 -14.10 -13.74 24.43
CA ALA A 41 -15.02 -12.73 23.91
C ALA A 41 -16.23 -13.38 23.20
N PRO A 42 -17.46 -12.90 23.45
CA PRO A 42 -18.62 -13.37 22.71
C PRO A 42 -18.51 -13.01 21.22
N GLY A 43 -19.27 -13.70 20.38
CA GLY A 43 -19.45 -13.30 18.98
C GLY A 43 -20.40 -12.12 18.84
N GLU A 44 -20.40 -11.50 17.67
CA GLU A 44 -21.26 -10.36 17.36
C GLU A 44 -22.60 -10.81 16.81
N THR A 45 -23.70 -10.29 17.36
CA THR A 45 -25.04 -10.57 16.84
C THR A 45 -25.37 -9.61 15.70
N VAL A 46 -25.60 -10.15 14.51
CA VAL A 46 -25.95 -9.38 13.31
C VAL A 46 -27.29 -9.83 12.74
N ASN A 47 -28.00 -8.90 12.12
CA ASN A 47 -29.29 -9.13 11.49
C ASN A 47 -29.16 -8.96 9.97
N LEU A 48 -29.40 -10.04 9.23
CA LEU A 48 -29.46 -10.02 7.77
C LEU A 48 -30.92 -9.96 7.33
N THR A 49 -31.30 -8.92 6.59
CA THR A 49 -32.67 -8.77 6.09
C THR A 49 -32.69 -9.06 4.60
N CYS A 50 -33.59 -9.94 4.17
CA CYS A 50 -33.73 -10.29 2.76
C CYS A 50 -34.28 -9.08 2.00
N ASP A 51 -33.58 -8.66 0.93
CA ASP A 51 -34.02 -7.54 0.08
C ASP A 51 -35.16 -8.01 -0.84
N THR A 52 -36.36 -8.03 -0.29
CA THR A 52 -37.59 -8.47 -0.96
C THR A 52 -38.82 -7.79 -0.34
N PRO A 53 -39.87 -7.52 -1.13
CA PRO A 53 -41.16 -7.08 -0.60
C PRO A 53 -41.91 -8.21 0.14
N GLU A 54 -41.53 -9.47 -0.06
CA GLU A 54 -42.17 -10.62 0.58
C GLU A 54 -41.88 -10.67 2.09
N GLU A 55 -42.86 -11.08 2.90
CA GLU A 55 -42.71 -11.20 4.37
C GLU A 55 -42.76 -12.66 4.85
N ASP A 56 -43.50 -13.51 4.14
CA ASP A 56 -43.80 -14.89 4.56
C ASP A 56 -43.03 -15.94 3.73
N ASP A 57 -42.85 -17.12 4.33
CA ASP A 57 -42.20 -18.32 3.74
C ASP A 57 -40.76 -18.11 3.25
N ILE A 58 -40.04 -17.17 3.87
CA ILE A 58 -38.62 -16.94 3.60
C ILE A 58 -37.77 -17.92 4.43
N THR A 59 -36.80 -18.54 3.76
CA THR A 59 -35.81 -19.43 4.38
C THR A 59 -34.40 -19.02 4.00
N TRP A 60 -33.43 -19.30 4.87
CA TRP A 60 -32.04 -18.90 4.67
C TRP A 60 -31.12 -20.10 4.57
N THR A 61 -30.11 -19.99 3.70
CA THR A 61 -29.00 -20.95 3.56
C THR A 61 -27.67 -20.22 3.64
N SER A 62 -26.61 -20.91 4.07
CA SER A 62 -25.22 -20.42 4.06
C SER A 62 -24.35 -21.35 3.21
N ASP A 63 -23.34 -20.81 2.54
CA ASP A 63 -22.35 -21.62 1.81
C ASP A 63 -21.42 -22.45 2.73
N GLN A 64 -21.31 -22.11 4.02
CA GLN A 64 -20.50 -22.82 5.01
C GLN A 64 -21.24 -23.98 5.69
N ARG A 65 -22.58 -23.97 5.67
CA ARG A 65 -23.43 -24.91 6.42
C ARG A 65 -24.43 -25.61 5.50
N ARG A 66 -24.72 -26.89 5.77
CA ARG A 66 -25.70 -27.65 4.98
C ARG A 66 -27.11 -27.44 5.50
N GLY A 67 -28.03 -27.18 4.58
CA GLY A 67 -29.46 -27.06 4.88
C GLY A 67 -29.91 -25.65 5.28
N VAL A 68 -31.16 -25.56 5.72
CA VAL A 68 -31.77 -24.29 6.15
C VAL A 68 -31.24 -23.92 7.53
N ILE A 69 -30.74 -22.69 7.67
CA ILE A 69 -30.14 -22.18 8.92
C ILE A 69 -31.09 -21.26 9.70
N GLY A 70 -32.18 -20.83 9.08
CA GLY A 70 -33.19 -19.98 9.70
C GLY A 70 -34.33 -19.64 8.74
N SER A 71 -35.37 -19.00 9.26
CA SER A 71 -36.56 -18.60 8.52
C SER A 71 -37.04 -17.21 8.93
N GLY A 72 -37.89 -16.63 8.10
CA GLY A 72 -38.39 -15.25 8.24
C GLY A 72 -37.59 -14.24 7.42
N LYS A 73 -38.14 -13.04 7.28
CA LYS A 73 -37.54 -11.95 6.49
C LYS A 73 -36.17 -11.51 7.00
N THR A 74 -35.99 -11.52 8.33
CA THR A 74 -34.72 -11.17 8.98
C THR A 74 -34.14 -12.38 9.69
N LEU A 75 -32.90 -12.71 9.36
CA LEU A 75 -32.10 -13.75 10.01
C LEU A 75 -31.16 -13.11 11.03
N THR A 76 -31.31 -13.48 12.31
CA THR A 76 -30.39 -13.10 13.38
C THR A 76 -29.38 -14.22 13.62
N ILE A 77 -28.08 -13.90 13.50
CA ILE A 77 -26.98 -14.85 13.72
C ILE A 77 -25.92 -14.25 14.64
N THR A 78 -25.22 -15.11 15.35
CA THR A 78 -24.02 -14.76 16.10
C THR A 78 -22.78 -15.15 15.29
N VAL A 79 -21.93 -14.18 14.99
CA VAL A 79 -20.74 -14.32 14.16
C VAL A 79 -19.50 -14.27 15.04
N LYS A 80 -18.74 -15.36 15.09
CA LYS A 80 -17.46 -15.42 15.82
C LYS A 80 -16.34 -16.00 14.97
N GLU A 81 -16.63 -17.03 14.19
CA GLU A 81 -15.64 -17.79 13.43
C GLU A 81 -15.89 -17.69 11.92
N PHE A 82 -14.90 -18.10 11.11
CA PHE A 82 -15.04 -18.07 9.64
C PHE A 82 -16.15 -18.99 9.10
N LEU A 83 -16.60 -19.99 9.88
CA LEU A 83 -17.77 -20.82 9.55
C LEU A 83 -19.11 -20.09 9.69
N ASP A 84 -19.12 -18.91 10.32
CA ASP A 84 -20.27 -18.02 10.43
C ASP A 84 -20.21 -16.88 9.38
N ALA A 85 -19.14 -16.82 8.59
CA ALA A 85 -18.98 -15.86 7.49
C ALA A 85 -19.42 -16.48 6.15
N GLY A 86 -19.14 -15.80 5.03
CA GLY A 86 -19.45 -16.29 3.69
C GLY A 86 -20.81 -15.84 3.16
N GLN A 87 -21.31 -16.50 2.13
CA GLN A 87 -22.54 -16.10 1.46
C GLN A 87 -23.79 -16.67 2.13
N TYR A 88 -24.68 -15.76 2.54
CA TYR A 88 -26.02 -16.02 3.00
C TYR A 88 -27.01 -15.73 1.87
N THR A 89 -27.92 -16.65 1.63
CA THR A 89 -28.91 -16.54 0.55
C THR A 89 -30.30 -16.78 1.11
N CYS A 90 -31.24 -15.89 0.83
CA CYS A 90 -32.65 -16.06 1.18
C CYS A 90 -33.46 -16.60 0.01
N HIS A 91 -34.40 -17.48 0.31
CA HIS A 91 -35.20 -18.22 -0.66
C HIS A 91 -36.68 -18.23 -0.27
N LYS A 92 -37.57 -18.28 -1.26
CA LYS A 92 -39.00 -18.51 -1.08
C LYS A 92 -39.51 -19.42 -2.19
N GLY A 93 -40.28 -20.46 -1.84
CA GLY A 93 -40.82 -21.41 -2.83
C GLY A 93 -39.76 -22.16 -3.65
N GLY A 94 -38.50 -22.22 -3.19
CA GLY A 94 -37.37 -22.79 -3.92
C GLY A 94 -36.64 -21.81 -4.85
N GLU A 95 -37.10 -20.56 -4.95
CA GLU A 95 -36.43 -19.49 -5.71
C GLU A 95 -35.56 -18.62 -4.80
N THR A 96 -34.38 -18.28 -5.29
CA THR A 96 -33.48 -17.32 -4.62
C THR A 96 -34.03 -15.90 -4.77
N LEU A 97 -34.18 -15.20 -3.64
CA LEU A 97 -34.67 -13.81 -3.61
C LEU A 97 -33.52 -12.80 -3.59
N SER A 98 -32.57 -12.96 -2.67
CA SER A 98 -31.43 -12.06 -2.48
C SER A 98 -30.28 -12.78 -1.76
N HIS A 99 -29.13 -12.13 -1.67
CA HIS A 99 -27.93 -12.64 -1.00
C HIS A 99 -27.21 -11.54 -0.21
N SER A 100 -26.41 -11.96 0.75
CA SER A 100 -25.53 -11.08 1.53
C SER A 100 -24.26 -11.85 1.86
N HIS A 101 -23.10 -11.27 1.60
CA HIS A 101 -21.80 -11.90 1.84
C HIS A 101 -21.11 -11.27 3.05
N LEU A 102 -20.78 -12.08 4.05
CA LEU A 102 -20.12 -11.63 5.28
C LEU A 102 -18.62 -11.88 5.23
N LEU A 103 -17.86 -10.83 5.50
CA LEU A 103 -16.41 -10.84 5.73
C LEU A 103 -16.11 -10.56 7.20
N LEU A 104 -15.02 -11.12 7.73
CA LEU A 104 -14.58 -10.88 9.11
C LEU A 104 -13.35 -9.97 9.15
N HIS A 105 -13.45 -8.90 9.93
CA HIS A 105 -12.31 -8.07 10.32
C HIS A 105 -11.92 -8.42 11.76
N LYS A 106 -10.84 -9.18 11.89
CA LYS A 106 -10.41 -9.73 13.18
C LYS A 106 -9.70 -8.67 14.02
N LYS A 107 -10.06 -8.57 15.30
CA LYS A 107 -9.38 -7.74 16.29
C LYS A 107 -8.95 -8.59 17.47
N GLU A 108 -7.65 -8.70 17.74
CA GLU A 108 -7.14 -9.49 18.87
C GLU A 108 -6.39 -8.56 19.83
N ASN A 109 -6.74 -8.60 21.12
CA ASN A 109 -6.14 -7.73 22.15
C ASN A 109 -6.17 -6.23 21.78
N GLY A 110 -7.25 -5.79 21.13
CA GLY A 110 -7.40 -4.41 20.67
C GLY A 110 -6.71 -4.07 19.35
N ILE A 111 -5.99 -5.01 18.72
CA ILE A 111 -5.19 -4.80 17.51
C ILE A 111 -5.85 -5.51 16.32
N TRP A 112 -5.99 -4.81 15.19
CA TRP A 112 -6.49 -5.40 13.95
C TRP A 112 -5.49 -6.38 13.36
N SER A 113 -5.99 -7.51 12.85
CA SER A 113 -5.16 -8.54 12.22
C SER A 113 -4.46 -8.03 10.96
N THR A 114 -3.25 -8.54 10.71
CA THR A 114 -2.39 -8.20 9.56
C THR A 114 -1.78 -9.47 8.96
N GLU A 115 -2.59 -10.52 8.85
CA GLU A 115 -2.19 -11.87 8.45
C GLU A 115 -2.18 -12.06 6.92
N ILE A 116 -2.86 -11.22 6.13
CA ILE A 116 -2.89 -11.34 4.67
C ILE A 116 -1.54 -10.87 4.09
N LEU A 117 -1.03 -9.73 4.55
CA LEU A 117 0.20 -9.13 4.04
C LEU A 117 1.43 -9.53 4.86
N LYS A 118 2.58 -9.55 4.20
CA LYS A 118 3.90 -9.65 4.84
C LYS A 118 4.53 -8.27 4.88
N ASN A 119 4.97 -7.85 6.07
CA ASN A 119 5.72 -6.61 6.22
C ASN A 119 7.12 -6.69 5.59
N PHE A 120 7.57 -5.58 5.03
CA PHE A 120 8.97 -5.36 4.64
C PHE A 120 9.86 -5.26 5.89
N LYS A 121 11.20 -5.27 5.72
CA LYS A 121 12.16 -5.22 6.83
C LYS A 121 12.01 -4.00 7.75
N ASN A 122 11.54 -2.88 7.21
CA ASN A 122 11.25 -1.66 7.96
C ASN A 122 9.90 -1.71 8.71
N LYS A 123 9.25 -2.89 8.80
CA LYS A 123 7.96 -3.14 9.43
C LYS A 123 6.75 -2.46 8.76
N THR A 124 6.91 -1.88 7.57
CA THR A 124 5.79 -1.35 6.78
C THR A 124 5.19 -2.43 5.87
N PHE A 125 3.91 -2.30 5.52
CA PHE A 125 3.24 -3.22 4.59
C PHE A 125 3.17 -2.68 3.16
N LEU A 126 3.06 -1.36 3.02
CA LEU A 126 2.97 -0.66 1.75
C LEU A 126 4.29 0.07 1.48
N LYS A 127 4.91 -0.22 0.35
CA LYS A 127 6.07 0.49 -0.15
C LYS A 127 5.72 1.21 -1.44
N CYS A 128 5.75 2.54 -1.41
CA CYS A 128 5.49 3.39 -2.56
C CYS A 128 6.78 4.04 -3.06
N GLU A 129 6.96 4.11 -4.38
CA GLU A 129 8.10 4.74 -5.04
C GLU A 129 7.60 5.59 -6.22
N ALA A 130 8.19 6.78 -6.42
CA ALA A 130 7.90 7.69 -7.52
C ALA A 130 9.17 7.98 -8.32
N PRO A 131 9.18 7.80 -9.65
CA PRO A 131 10.36 8.06 -10.47
C PRO A 131 10.64 9.57 -10.66
N ASN A 132 9.65 10.42 -10.41
CA ASN A 132 9.68 11.85 -10.68
C ASN A 132 8.56 12.59 -9.89
N TYR A 133 8.43 13.89 -10.10
CA TYR A 133 7.45 14.77 -9.44
C TYR A 133 6.12 14.94 -10.22
N SER A 134 5.79 14.04 -11.15
CA SER A 134 4.59 14.17 -12.02
C SER A 134 3.26 13.87 -11.34
N GLY A 135 3.25 13.57 -10.03
CA GLY A 135 2.08 13.01 -9.34
C GLY A 135 1.89 11.50 -9.53
N ARG A 136 2.70 10.86 -10.39
CA ARG A 136 2.64 9.41 -10.63
C ARG A 136 3.55 8.65 -9.68
N PHE A 137 3.02 7.59 -9.08
CA PHE A 137 3.78 6.70 -8.21
C PHE A 137 3.25 5.27 -8.28
N THR A 138 4.04 4.32 -7.80
CA THR A 138 3.65 2.91 -7.71
C THR A 138 3.76 2.46 -6.26
N CYS A 139 2.69 1.88 -5.72
CA CYS A 139 2.70 1.24 -4.41
C CYS A 139 2.77 -0.29 -4.58
N SER A 140 3.46 -0.95 -3.66
CA SER A 140 3.67 -2.39 -3.67
C SER A 140 3.60 -3.00 -2.28
N TRP A 141 3.18 -4.25 -2.20
CA TRP A 141 3.06 -5.03 -0.97
C TRP A 141 3.38 -6.49 -1.21
N LEU A 142 3.70 -7.20 -0.14
CA LEU A 142 3.99 -8.63 -0.15
C LEU A 142 2.83 -9.41 0.46
N VAL A 143 2.53 -10.58 -0.09
CA VAL A 143 1.42 -11.43 0.40
C VAL A 143 1.96 -12.69 1.07
N GLN A 144 1.32 -13.13 2.16
CA GLN A 144 1.72 -14.35 2.88
C GLN A 144 1.41 -15.63 2.10
N ARG A 145 0.27 -15.64 1.38
CA ARG A 145 -0.22 -16.72 0.51
C ARG A 145 -1.01 -16.11 -0.64
N ASN A 146 -0.77 -16.56 -1.87
CA ASN A 146 -1.46 -16.06 -3.05
C ASN A 146 -2.61 -16.99 -3.47
N ILE A 147 -3.69 -16.96 -2.68
CA ILE A 147 -4.90 -17.75 -2.90
C ILE A 147 -6.10 -16.86 -2.57
N ASP A 148 -7.07 -16.81 -3.49
CA ASP A 148 -8.35 -16.09 -3.36
C ASP A 148 -8.22 -14.65 -2.84
N LEU A 149 -7.24 -13.93 -3.38
CA LEU A 149 -6.94 -12.55 -3.00
C LEU A 149 -7.74 -11.55 -3.84
N LYS A 150 -8.31 -10.54 -3.19
CA LYS A 150 -8.84 -9.34 -3.84
C LYS A 150 -8.29 -8.10 -3.13
N PHE A 151 -7.85 -7.13 -3.91
CA PHE A 151 -7.30 -5.88 -3.40
C PHE A 151 -8.06 -4.71 -3.98
N ASN A 152 -8.29 -3.69 -3.16
CA ASN A 152 -8.84 -2.43 -3.59
C ASN A 152 -8.09 -1.31 -2.88
N ILE A 153 -7.63 -0.30 -3.61
CA ILE A 153 -6.89 0.82 -3.04
C ILE A 153 -7.70 2.09 -3.24
N LYS A 154 -7.89 2.84 -2.17
CA LYS A 154 -8.66 4.08 -2.14
C LYS A 154 -7.82 5.20 -1.54
N SER A 155 -8.12 6.43 -1.92
CA SER A 155 -7.68 7.58 -1.14
C SER A 155 -8.40 7.54 0.22
N SER A 156 -7.65 7.68 1.31
CA SER A 156 -8.15 7.49 2.68
C SER A 156 -9.06 8.64 3.13
N SER A 157 -9.00 9.77 2.44
CA SER A 157 -9.55 11.03 2.92
C SER A 157 -10.82 11.42 2.16
N GLY A 158 -11.95 11.42 2.88
CA GLY A 158 -13.20 12.05 2.43
C GLY A 158 -13.24 13.57 2.68
N SER A 159 -12.11 14.18 3.05
CA SER A 159 -12.01 15.63 3.29
C SER A 159 -11.92 16.39 1.95
N PRO A 160 -12.62 17.53 1.81
CA PRO A 160 -12.48 18.41 0.63
C PRO A 160 -11.05 18.87 0.37
N ASP A 161 -10.23 18.99 1.41
CA ASP A 161 -8.85 19.49 1.34
C ASP A 161 -7.83 18.41 0.99
N SER A 162 -8.29 17.18 0.74
CA SER A 162 -7.40 16.06 0.54
C SER A 162 -6.90 15.91 -0.89
N ARG A 163 -5.73 15.27 -1.03
CA ARG A 163 -5.09 15.06 -2.32
C ARG A 163 -5.76 13.88 -3.02
N ALA A 164 -6.60 14.20 -4.01
CA ALA A 164 -7.30 13.22 -4.81
C ALA A 164 -6.32 12.40 -5.67
N VAL A 165 -6.46 11.08 -5.60
CA VAL A 165 -5.60 10.12 -6.30
C VAL A 165 -6.46 9.07 -6.96
N THR A 166 -6.19 8.84 -8.24
CA THR A 166 -6.75 7.75 -9.02
C THR A 166 -5.74 6.62 -9.13
N CYS A 167 -6.12 5.41 -8.70
CA CYS A 167 -5.30 4.21 -8.81
C CYS A 167 -5.88 3.22 -9.83
N GLY A 168 -5.01 2.52 -10.54
CA GLY A 168 -5.39 1.42 -11.41
C GLY A 168 -5.68 0.13 -10.65
N THR A 169 -5.78 -0.98 -11.38
CA THR A 169 -5.98 -2.31 -10.79
C THR A 169 -4.67 -2.87 -10.25
N ALA A 170 -4.70 -3.46 -9.05
CA ALA A 170 -3.56 -4.18 -8.51
C ALA A 170 -3.20 -5.38 -9.39
N SER A 171 -1.90 -5.62 -9.59
CA SER A 171 -1.40 -6.69 -10.43
C SER A 171 -0.22 -7.41 -9.78
N LEU A 172 -0.09 -8.71 -10.08
CA LEU A 172 1.03 -9.51 -9.60
C LEU A 172 2.30 -9.11 -10.34
N SER A 173 3.34 -8.74 -9.59
CA SER A 173 4.66 -8.44 -10.14
C SER A 173 5.41 -9.73 -10.45
N ALA A 174 6.18 -9.74 -11.55
CA ALA A 174 7.08 -10.85 -11.87
C ALA A 174 8.23 -11.01 -10.85
N GLU A 175 8.54 -9.95 -10.11
CA GLU A 175 9.60 -9.94 -9.10
C GLU A 175 9.11 -10.51 -7.77
N LYS A 176 9.76 -11.58 -7.31
CA LYS A 176 9.60 -12.10 -5.95
C LYS A 176 10.60 -11.44 -5.03
N VAL A 177 10.21 -11.23 -3.77
CA VAL A 177 11.07 -10.62 -2.75
C VAL A 177 11.42 -11.66 -1.70
N THR A 178 12.70 -11.97 -1.57
CA THR A 178 13.21 -12.89 -0.55
C THR A 178 13.40 -12.16 0.78
N LEU A 179 12.65 -12.58 1.81
CA LEU A 179 12.81 -12.12 3.19
C LEU A 179 12.93 -13.34 4.10
N ASP A 180 13.88 -13.32 5.04
CA ASP A 180 14.07 -14.40 6.03
C ASP A 180 14.15 -15.80 5.40
N GLN A 181 14.87 -15.91 4.28
CA GLN A 181 15.05 -17.14 3.48
C GLN A 181 13.77 -17.68 2.80
N ARG A 182 12.71 -16.89 2.75
CA ARG A 182 11.46 -17.23 2.06
C ARG A 182 11.15 -16.22 0.97
N ASP A 183 10.72 -16.73 -0.18
CA ASP A 183 10.25 -15.89 -1.29
C ASP A 183 8.78 -15.52 -1.10
N TYR A 184 8.51 -14.22 -1.16
CA TYR A 184 7.18 -13.66 -1.12
C TYR A 184 6.79 -13.08 -2.48
N GLU A 185 5.54 -13.27 -2.85
CA GLU A 185 4.98 -12.68 -4.06
C GLU A 185 4.61 -11.22 -3.80
N LYS A 186 4.92 -10.38 -4.78
CA LYS A 186 4.73 -8.93 -4.70
C LYS A 186 3.58 -8.51 -5.61
N TYR A 187 2.63 -7.78 -5.06
CA TYR A 187 1.62 -7.08 -5.83
C TYR A 187 2.00 -5.61 -5.95
N SER A 188 1.58 -4.97 -7.04
CA SER A 188 1.79 -3.55 -7.25
C SER A 188 0.61 -2.89 -7.96
N VAL A 189 0.43 -1.61 -7.69
CA VAL A 189 -0.57 -0.76 -8.31
C VAL A 189 0.04 0.59 -8.67
N SER A 190 -0.28 1.10 -9.86
CA SER A 190 0.11 2.44 -10.29
C SER A 190 -1.01 3.43 -10.00
N CYS A 191 -0.64 4.55 -9.42
CA CYS A 191 -1.54 5.63 -9.06
C CYS A 191 -1.07 6.96 -9.64
N GLN A 192 -2.02 7.87 -9.83
CA GLN A 192 -1.82 9.19 -10.38
C GLN A 192 -2.60 10.17 -9.50
N GLU A 193 -1.91 11.16 -8.97
CA GLU A 193 -2.57 12.32 -8.39
C GLU A 193 -3.31 13.11 -9.48
N ASP A 194 -4.55 13.48 -9.20
CA ASP A 194 -5.45 14.09 -10.19
C ASP A 194 -5.07 15.55 -10.48
N VAL A 195 -4.69 16.30 -9.45
CA VAL A 195 -4.26 17.70 -9.54
C VAL A 195 -2.80 17.80 -9.12
N THR A 196 -1.92 18.12 -10.06
CA THR A 196 -0.47 18.11 -9.81
C THR A 196 0.14 19.49 -9.99
N CYS A 197 1.08 19.83 -9.10
CA CYS A 197 1.95 20.99 -9.26
C CYS A 197 3.40 20.58 -8.93
N PRO A 198 4.16 20.06 -9.91
CA PRO A 198 5.47 19.44 -9.67
C PRO A 198 6.51 20.33 -8.98
N THR A 199 6.36 21.65 -9.09
CA THR A 199 7.30 22.63 -8.54
C THR A 199 6.88 23.19 -7.19
N ALA A 200 5.61 23.01 -6.78
CA ALA A 200 5.11 23.53 -5.52
C ALA A 200 5.59 22.68 -4.35
N GLU A 201 5.74 23.33 -3.19
CA GLU A 201 5.97 22.60 -1.95
C GLU A 201 4.69 21.86 -1.53
N GLU A 202 4.82 20.57 -1.24
CA GLU A 202 3.72 19.75 -0.76
C GLU A 202 3.38 20.09 0.70
N THR A 203 2.18 20.60 0.94
CA THR A 203 1.69 20.99 2.27
C THR A 203 0.93 19.87 2.98
N LEU A 204 0.26 19.01 2.22
CA LEU A 204 -0.50 17.86 2.71
C LEU A 204 0.02 16.55 2.09
N PRO A 205 0.09 15.46 2.88
CA PRO A 205 0.51 14.17 2.36
C PRO A 205 -0.61 13.54 1.53
N ILE A 206 -0.22 12.56 0.72
CA ILE A 206 -1.14 11.62 0.08
C ILE A 206 -1.42 10.52 1.09
N GLU A 207 -2.70 10.25 1.36
CA GLU A 207 -3.15 9.18 2.26
C GLU A 207 -3.86 8.09 1.47
N LEU A 208 -3.39 6.85 1.58
CA LEU A 208 -3.96 5.71 0.87
C LEU A 208 -4.37 4.62 1.85
N ALA A 209 -5.50 3.99 1.58
CA ALA A 209 -5.99 2.81 2.27
C ALA A 209 -6.11 1.64 1.27
N LEU A 210 -5.38 0.56 1.54
CA LEU A 210 -5.50 -0.71 0.84
C LEU A 210 -6.45 -1.62 1.63
N GLU A 211 -7.55 -2.00 1.00
CA GLU A 211 -8.45 -3.06 1.43
C GLU A 211 -7.93 -4.39 0.86
N ALA A 212 -7.68 -5.36 1.73
CA ALA A 212 -7.21 -6.70 1.38
C ALA A 212 -8.26 -7.74 1.80
N ARG A 213 -8.69 -8.57 0.85
CA ARG A 213 -9.60 -9.68 1.09
C ARG A 213 -8.92 -11.00 0.75
N GLN A 214 -9.04 -11.97 1.63
CA GLN A 214 -8.59 -13.34 1.40
C GLN A 214 -9.70 -14.28 1.86
N GLN A 215 -10.36 -14.95 0.91
CA GLN A 215 -11.60 -15.68 1.20
C GLN A 215 -12.60 -14.75 1.93
N ASN A 216 -13.07 -15.13 3.13
CA ASN A 216 -13.98 -14.32 3.94
C ASN A 216 -13.24 -13.44 4.98
N LYS A 217 -11.91 -13.31 4.90
CA LYS A 217 -11.13 -12.40 5.77
C LYS A 217 -10.97 -11.04 5.11
N TYR A 218 -11.20 -10.00 5.90
CA TYR A 218 -10.97 -8.60 5.52
C TYR A 218 -9.90 -7.99 6.43
N GLU A 219 -8.95 -7.28 5.84
CA GLU A 219 -7.97 -6.44 6.53
C GLU A 219 -7.79 -5.14 5.74
N ASN A 220 -7.45 -4.05 6.43
CA ASN A 220 -7.07 -2.80 5.77
C ASN A 220 -5.68 -2.32 6.21
N TYR A 221 -5.03 -1.58 5.33
CA TYR A 221 -3.68 -1.09 5.53
C TYR A 221 -3.61 0.35 5.05
N SER A 222 -3.14 1.25 5.91
CA SER A 222 -3.03 2.66 5.58
C SER A 222 -1.57 3.09 5.42
N THR A 223 -1.32 4.06 4.55
CA THR A 223 -0.04 4.72 4.40
C THR A 223 -0.23 6.21 4.10
N SER A 224 0.71 7.03 4.56
CA SER A 224 0.71 8.48 4.34
C SER A 224 2.12 8.92 3.98
N PHE A 225 2.28 9.67 2.90
CA PHE A 225 3.59 10.13 2.42
C PHE A 225 3.48 11.38 1.56
N PHE A 226 4.58 12.13 1.44
CA PHE A 226 4.77 13.13 0.39
C PHE A 226 5.48 12.51 -0.81
N ILE A 227 5.21 13.00 -2.03
CA ILE A 227 5.89 12.52 -3.23
C ILE A 227 7.40 12.70 -3.09
N ARG A 228 7.85 13.87 -2.60
CA ARG A 228 9.27 14.17 -2.35
C ARG A 228 10.00 13.13 -1.49
N ASP A 229 9.29 12.45 -0.58
CA ASP A 229 9.86 11.44 0.33
C ASP A 229 9.98 10.06 -0.33
N ILE A 230 9.12 9.77 -1.31
CA ILE A 230 9.12 8.51 -2.05
C ILE A 230 9.83 8.59 -3.40
N ILE A 231 10.47 9.72 -3.71
CA ILE A 231 11.25 9.89 -4.94
C ILE A 231 12.39 8.87 -4.99
N LYS A 232 12.47 8.18 -6.12
CA LYS A 232 13.54 7.28 -6.48
C LYS A 232 13.74 7.35 -8.00
N PRO A 233 14.71 8.14 -8.49
CA PRO A 233 14.94 8.28 -9.92
C PRO A 233 15.27 6.93 -10.58
N ASP A 234 14.98 6.81 -11.88
CA ASP A 234 15.53 5.72 -12.67
C ASP A 234 17.06 5.84 -12.82
N PRO A 235 17.78 4.76 -13.16
CA PRO A 235 19.23 4.80 -13.35
C PRO A 235 19.64 5.77 -14.47
N PRO A 236 20.80 6.44 -14.38
CA PRO A 236 21.31 7.26 -15.47
C PRO A 236 21.42 6.45 -16.76
N LYS A 237 21.05 7.06 -17.88
CA LYS A 237 21.04 6.39 -19.19
C LYS A 237 22.28 6.71 -20.00
N ASN A 238 22.49 5.96 -21.09
CA ASN A 238 23.56 6.20 -22.07
C ASN A 238 24.96 6.34 -21.42
N LEU A 239 25.30 5.47 -20.48
CA LEU A 239 26.65 5.46 -19.90
C LEU A 239 27.67 5.16 -20.99
N GLN A 240 28.54 6.13 -21.28
CA GLN A 240 29.62 6.04 -22.23
C GLN A 240 30.96 6.16 -21.52
N MET A 241 31.96 5.46 -22.04
CA MET A 241 33.32 5.51 -21.54
C MET A 241 34.28 5.83 -22.69
N LYS A 242 35.02 6.93 -22.55
CA LYS A 242 36.02 7.35 -23.51
C LYS A 242 37.42 7.23 -22.88
N PRO A 243 38.33 6.43 -23.46
CA PRO A 243 39.67 6.29 -22.92
C PRO A 243 40.47 7.59 -23.07
N LEU A 244 41.19 7.95 -22.01
CA LEU A 244 42.16 9.03 -21.96
C LEU A 244 43.58 8.45 -21.80
N LYS A 245 44.58 9.31 -21.61
CA LYS A 245 45.97 8.88 -21.37
C LYS A 245 46.10 8.27 -19.96
N ASN A 246 47.15 7.47 -19.74
CA ASN A 246 47.55 6.96 -18.42
C ASN A 246 46.47 6.15 -17.65
N SER A 247 45.67 5.34 -18.35
CA SER A 247 44.56 4.57 -17.74
C SER A 247 43.47 5.42 -17.08
N GLN A 248 43.38 6.71 -17.42
CA GLN A 248 42.21 7.52 -17.14
C GLN A 248 41.13 7.24 -18.20
N VAL A 249 39.88 7.32 -17.78
CA VAL A 249 38.72 7.26 -18.66
C VAL A 249 37.78 8.40 -18.29
N GLU A 250 37.26 9.08 -19.29
CA GLU A 250 36.13 9.97 -19.13
C GLU A 250 34.86 9.13 -19.19
N VAL A 251 34.04 9.21 -18.16
CA VAL A 251 32.74 8.55 -18.11
C VAL A 251 31.67 9.63 -18.18
N SER A 252 30.71 9.45 -19.07
CA SER A 252 29.59 10.36 -19.25
C SER A 252 28.27 9.59 -19.26
N TRP A 253 27.19 10.26 -18.90
CA TRP A 253 25.84 9.71 -18.85
C TRP A 253 24.82 10.81 -19.15
N GLU A 254 23.55 10.43 -19.19
CA GLU A 254 22.43 11.34 -19.34
C GLU A 254 21.44 11.17 -18.19
N TYR A 255 20.60 12.19 -17.98
CA TYR A 255 19.45 12.10 -17.09
C TYR A 255 18.48 11.02 -17.61
N PRO A 256 17.80 10.27 -16.73
CA PRO A 256 16.77 9.32 -17.16
C PRO A 256 15.62 10.03 -17.88
N ASP A 257 15.03 9.40 -18.89
CA ASP A 257 13.90 9.98 -19.64
C ASP A 257 12.65 10.18 -18.78
N SER A 258 12.53 9.38 -17.72
CA SER A 258 11.43 9.49 -16.75
C SER A 258 11.58 10.64 -15.78
N TRP A 259 12.76 11.28 -15.66
CA TRP A 259 12.97 12.32 -14.66
C TRP A 259 12.23 13.63 -15.01
N SER A 260 11.80 14.38 -13.99
CA SER A 260 11.07 15.63 -14.19
C SER A 260 11.88 16.66 -14.98
N THR A 261 11.22 17.40 -15.87
CA THR A 261 11.81 18.49 -16.65
C THR A 261 11.20 19.84 -16.24
N PRO A 262 11.96 20.96 -16.36
CA PRO A 262 13.33 21.05 -16.86
C PRO A 262 14.38 20.66 -15.80
N HIS A 263 15.51 20.08 -16.25
CA HIS A 263 16.60 19.63 -15.36
C HIS A 263 17.33 20.77 -14.64
N SER A 264 17.18 22.01 -15.13
CA SER A 264 17.66 23.22 -14.44
C SER A 264 16.95 23.45 -13.10
N TYR A 265 15.70 22.99 -12.97
CA TYR A 265 14.95 23.03 -11.72
C TYR A 265 15.05 21.69 -10.99
N PHE A 266 14.69 20.60 -11.67
CA PHE A 266 14.79 19.24 -11.13
C PHE A 266 16.20 18.70 -11.36
N SER A 267 17.18 19.25 -10.65
CA SER A 267 18.57 18.82 -10.77
C SER A 267 18.83 17.53 -10.00
N LEU A 268 19.55 16.61 -10.64
CA LEU A 268 20.09 15.42 -9.99
C LEU A 268 21.53 15.66 -9.55
N LYS A 269 21.95 14.88 -8.56
CA LYS A 269 23.35 14.65 -8.21
C LYS A 269 23.65 13.16 -8.38
N PHE A 270 24.90 12.83 -8.69
CA PHE A 270 25.29 11.49 -9.08
C PHE A 270 26.38 10.96 -8.15
N PHE A 271 26.32 9.67 -7.84
CA PHE A 271 27.38 8.99 -7.11
C PHE A 271 28.09 8.03 -8.06
N VAL A 272 29.40 8.18 -8.19
CA VAL A 272 30.23 7.36 -9.06
C VAL A 272 31.08 6.42 -8.21
N ARG A 273 31.10 5.14 -8.59
CA ARG A 273 31.87 4.10 -7.91
C ARG A 273 32.66 3.27 -8.91
N ILE A 274 33.89 2.93 -8.55
CA ILE A 274 34.72 1.99 -9.32
C ILE A 274 34.70 0.64 -8.62
N GLN A 275 34.13 -0.37 -9.27
CA GLN A 275 34.06 -1.72 -8.75
C GLN A 275 35.20 -2.57 -9.33
N ARG A 276 36.07 -3.11 -8.47
CA ARG A 276 37.14 -4.03 -8.89
C ARG A 276 36.58 -5.44 -9.09
N LYS A 277 37.17 -6.23 -10.00
CA LYS A 277 36.72 -7.60 -10.36
C LYS A 277 36.49 -8.57 -9.19
N LYS A 278 37.10 -8.35 -8.02
CA LYS A 278 36.98 -9.22 -6.83
C LYS A 278 35.88 -8.79 -5.84
N GLU A 279 35.25 -7.63 -6.04
CA GLU A 279 34.21 -7.12 -5.14
C GLU A 279 32.82 -7.51 -5.65
N LYS A 280 32.08 -8.31 -4.87
CA LYS A 280 30.65 -8.51 -5.11
C LYS A 280 29.89 -7.24 -4.69
N MET A 281 29.04 -6.73 -5.58
CA MET A 281 28.10 -5.68 -5.23
C MET A 281 27.06 -6.30 -4.29
N LYS A 282 27.09 -5.92 -3.01
CA LYS A 282 25.92 -6.10 -2.17
C LYS A 282 25.01 -4.93 -2.54
N GLU A 283 23.86 -5.22 -3.15
CA GLU A 283 22.72 -4.30 -3.08
C GLU A 283 22.30 -4.26 -1.61
N THR A 284 22.96 -3.41 -0.82
CA THR A 284 22.47 -3.07 0.50
C THR A 284 21.36 -2.05 0.31
N GLU A 285 20.23 -2.28 0.97
CA GLU A 285 19.14 -1.30 1.13
C GLU A 285 19.57 -0.05 1.90
N GLU A 286 20.82 -0.01 2.38
CA GLU A 286 21.39 1.06 3.17
C GLU A 286 22.02 2.15 2.30
N GLY A 287 21.17 3.12 1.93
CA GLY A 287 21.55 4.50 1.65
C GLY A 287 22.33 4.78 0.36
N CYS A 288 22.25 6.04 -0.07
CA CYS A 288 22.94 6.57 -1.24
C CYS A 288 24.47 6.60 -1.11
N ASN A 289 25.00 6.68 0.11
CA ASN A 289 26.43 6.83 0.38
C ASN A 289 27.09 5.48 0.66
N GLN A 290 27.29 4.70 -0.41
CA GLN A 290 28.07 3.48 -0.31
C GLN A 290 29.58 3.76 -0.20
N LYS A 291 30.28 2.97 0.61
CA LYS A 291 31.73 3.10 0.81
C LYS A 291 32.48 3.05 -0.53
N GLY A 292 33.23 4.09 -0.84
CA GLY A 292 34.02 4.21 -2.07
C GLY A 292 33.30 4.87 -3.26
N ALA A 293 32.05 5.31 -3.08
CA ALA A 293 31.41 6.21 -4.03
C ALA A 293 31.78 7.68 -3.74
N PHE A 294 31.89 8.50 -4.78
CA PHE A 294 32.11 9.94 -4.67
C PHE A 294 31.04 10.72 -5.45
N LEU A 295 30.74 11.94 -4.99
CA LEU A 295 29.70 12.78 -5.54
C LEU A 295 30.16 13.53 -6.79
N VAL A 296 29.29 13.59 -7.79
CA VAL A 296 29.47 14.34 -9.04
C VAL A 296 28.18 15.07 -9.39
N GLU A 297 28.27 16.37 -9.65
CA GLU A 297 27.10 17.21 -10.00
C GLU A 297 26.86 17.36 -11.51
N LYS A 298 27.88 17.03 -12.30
CA LYS A 298 27.83 17.02 -13.77
C LYS A 298 27.47 15.63 -14.27
N THR A 299 27.13 15.55 -15.55
CA THR A 299 26.85 14.29 -16.24
C THR A 299 28.09 13.63 -16.83
N SER A 300 29.28 14.06 -16.39
CA SER A 300 30.54 13.42 -16.73
C SER A 300 31.58 13.61 -15.62
N THR A 301 32.52 12.67 -15.55
CA THR A 301 33.71 12.76 -14.70
C THR A 301 34.85 11.92 -15.25
N GLU A 302 36.07 12.30 -14.92
CA GLU A 302 37.24 11.48 -15.17
C GLU A 302 37.49 10.54 -14.00
N VAL A 303 37.80 9.27 -14.30
CA VAL A 303 38.17 8.27 -13.31
C VAL A 303 39.38 7.49 -13.76
N GLN A 304 40.21 7.08 -12.81
CA GLN A 304 41.24 6.08 -13.06
C GLN A 304 40.64 4.70 -12.92
N CYS A 305 40.78 3.88 -13.96
CA CYS A 305 40.30 2.52 -13.89
C CYS A 305 41.24 1.55 -14.60
N LYS A 306 41.65 0.49 -13.87
CA LYS A 306 42.53 -0.57 -14.35
C LYS A 306 41.80 -1.92 -14.31
N GLY A 307 40.65 -1.96 -15.00
CA GLY A 307 39.75 -3.12 -15.06
C GLY A 307 38.70 -3.15 -13.94
N GLY A 308 37.58 -3.85 -14.21
CA GLY A 308 36.39 -3.84 -13.35
C GLY A 308 35.22 -3.15 -14.03
N ASN A 309 34.34 -2.51 -13.25
CA ASN A 309 33.22 -1.71 -13.74
C ASN A 309 33.25 -0.31 -13.15
N VAL A 310 32.76 0.68 -13.90
CA VAL A 310 32.40 1.99 -13.36
C VAL A 310 30.88 2.03 -13.27
N CYS A 311 30.36 2.36 -12.10
CA CYS A 311 28.93 2.41 -11.83
C CYS A 311 28.52 3.82 -11.40
N VAL A 312 27.34 4.25 -11.82
CA VAL A 312 26.75 5.54 -11.51
C VAL A 312 25.31 5.34 -11.04
N GLN A 313 24.92 6.04 -9.98
CA GLN A 313 23.53 6.14 -9.54
C GLN A 313 23.15 7.62 -9.36
N ALA A 314 21.86 7.93 -9.39
CA ALA A 314 21.32 9.27 -9.27
C ALA A 314 20.49 9.45 -7.99
N GLN A 315 20.44 10.69 -7.50
CA GLN A 315 19.58 11.14 -6.41
C GLN A 315 19.12 12.57 -6.71
N ASP A 316 17.97 12.97 -6.18
CA ASP A 316 17.58 14.38 -6.15
C ASP A 316 18.70 15.23 -5.50
N ARG A 317 19.02 16.38 -6.11
CA ARG A 317 20.08 17.25 -5.62
C ARG A 317 19.71 17.90 -4.29
N TYR A 318 18.50 18.46 -4.22
CA TYR A 318 18.04 19.36 -3.18
C TYR A 318 17.28 18.65 -2.06
N TYR A 319 16.85 17.41 -2.29
CA TYR A 319 16.19 16.57 -1.30
C TYR A 319 16.93 15.25 -1.10
N ASN A 320 16.93 14.73 0.13
CA ASN A 320 17.61 13.46 0.44
C ASN A 320 16.67 12.27 0.22
N SER A 321 16.23 12.09 -1.02
CA SER A 321 15.35 11.00 -1.45
C SER A 321 16.10 9.68 -1.63
N SER A 322 15.42 8.62 -2.08
CA SER A 322 16.10 7.36 -2.43
C SER A 322 16.98 7.51 -3.68
N CYS A 323 18.04 6.71 -3.75
CA CYS A 323 18.89 6.60 -4.94
C CYS A 323 18.32 5.65 -5.98
N SER A 324 18.63 5.93 -7.24
CA SER A 324 18.38 5.01 -8.35
C SER A 324 19.14 3.68 -8.16
N LYS A 325 18.77 2.66 -8.94
CA LYS A 325 19.66 1.51 -9.13
C LYS A 325 20.95 1.97 -9.82
N TRP A 326 22.02 1.20 -9.65
CA TRP A 326 23.31 1.46 -10.31
C TRP A 326 23.23 1.13 -11.80
N ALA A 327 23.64 2.08 -12.66
CA ALA A 327 23.99 1.82 -14.05
C ALA A 327 25.50 1.58 -14.12
N CYS A 328 25.94 0.47 -14.72
CA CYS A 328 27.36 0.09 -14.74
C CYS A 328 27.87 -0.18 -16.16
N VAL A 329 29.11 0.22 -16.43
CA VAL A 329 29.82 -0.08 -17.67
C VAL A 329 31.19 -0.72 -17.40
N PRO A 330 31.59 -1.73 -18.19
CA PRO A 330 32.86 -2.40 -17.99
C PRO A 330 34.02 -1.48 -18.37
N CYS A 331 34.99 -1.41 -17.48
CA CYS A 331 36.21 -0.67 -17.68
C CYS A 331 37.21 -1.47 -18.52
N ARG A 332 37.32 -1.08 -19.79
CA ARG A 332 38.19 -1.71 -20.78
C ARG A 332 39.22 -0.69 -21.29
N VAL A 333 40.17 -0.33 -20.44
CA VAL A 333 41.37 0.36 -20.92
C VAL A 333 42.21 -0.68 -21.65
N ARG A 334 42.31 -0.57 -22.99
CA ARG A 334 43.30 -1.32 -23.75
C ARG A 334 44.67 -0.81 -23.30
N SER A 335 45.45 -1.70 -22.69
CA SER A 335 46.85 -1.48 -22.35
C SER A 335 47.69 -1.26 -23.59
#